data_AF-A0A9Q0Z5B5-F1
#
_entry.id   AF-A0A9Q0Z5B5-F1
#
_cell.length_a   1.000
_cell.length_b   1.000
_cell.length_c   1.000
_cell.angle_alpha   90.00
_cell.angle_beta   90.00
_cell.angle_gamma   90.00
#
_symmetry.space_group_name_H-M   'P 1'
#
loop_
_entity.id
_entity.type
_entity.pdbx_description
1 polymer ?
#
loop_
_entity_poly.entity_id
_entity_poly.type
_entity_poly.pdbx_seq_one_letter_code
_entity_poly.pdbx_strand_id
1 'polypeptide(L)'
;EVAPSSDEELSGGELDVHEAQPSGEDRELKDKLFRRFGGHIGTLKLEFSKKKKKGKLPKEARQTLLGWWDVHYKWPYPTESDKIALAASTGLDQKQINNWFINQLQHWWL
;
A
#
# COMPACT_ATOMS: atom_id res chain seq x y z
N GLU A 1 4.61 37.35 64.60
CA GLU A 1 3.96 36.26 63.84
C GLU A 1 2.92 36.89 62.93
N VAL A 2 2.73 36.60 61.64
CA VAL A 2 3.39 35.78 60.61
C VAL A 2 3.04 36.48 59.27
N ALA A 3 3.94 36.37 58.29
CA ALA A 3 3.84 36.96 56.95
C ALA A 3 2.93 36.12 56.00
N PRO A 4 2.72 36.52 54.73
CA PRO A 4 1.51 36.29 53.93
C PRO A 4 1.48 34.95 53.18
N SER A 5 0.31 34.56 52.65
CA SER A 5 0.18 33.44 51.70
C SER A 5 -0.73 33.79 50.53
N SER A 6 -0.18 33.59 49.34
CA SER A 6 -0.79 33.65 48.00
C SER A 6 -1.25 32.23 47.61
N ASP A 7 -2.34 32.10 46.85
CA ASP A 7 -2.66 30.85 46.13
C ASP A 7 -3.41 31.15 44.82
N GLU A 8 -3.13 30.32 43.82
CA GLU A 8 -3.30 30.47 42.36
C GLU A 8 -4.71 30.04 41.90
N GLU A 9 -5.14 30.36 40.67
CA GLU A 9 -5.49 29.41 39.57
C GLU A 9 -6.47 30.17 38.64
N LEU A 10 -6.63 30.01 37.32
CA LEU A 10 -6.16 29.09 36.28
C LEU A 10 -6.49 29.80 34.95
N SER A 11 -5.53 30.00 34.05
CA SER A 11 -5.82 30.44 32.67
C SER A 11 -5.31 29.40 31.69
N GLY A 12 -6.27 28.71 31.08
CA GLY A 12 -6.03 27.69 30.07
C GLY A 12 -5.41 28.28 28.80
N GLY A 13 -4.16 27.91 28.55
CA GLY A 13 -3.46 28.14 27.29
C GLY A 13 -3.24 26.82 26.56
N GLU A 14 -4.07 26.60 25.56
CA GLU A 14 -3.84 25.92 24.27
C GLU A 14 -2.58 25.03 24.15
N LEU A 15 -2.80 23.73 23.96
CA LEU A 15 -1.77 22.76 23.57
C LEU A 15 -1.23 23.09 22.18
N ASP A 16 -0.19 23.93 22.13
CA ASP A 16 0.65 24.06 20.96
C ASP A 16 1.49 22.78 20.82
N VAL A 17 1.22 22.02 19.76
CA VAL A 17 2.03 20.87 19.33
C VAL A 17 3.37 21.42 18.83
N HIS A 18 4.26 21.75 19.77
CA HIS A 18 5.66 21.98 19.47
C HIS A 18 6.23 20.67 18.91
N GLU A 19 6.42 20.66 17.59
CA GLU A 19 7.19 19.67 16.86
C GLU A 19 8.58 19.58 17.53
N ALA A 20 8.77 18.55 18.36
CA ALA A 20 10.00 18.35 19.10
C ALA A 20 11.18 18.29 18.13
N GLN A 21 11.97 19.36 18.10
CA GLN A 21 13.20 19.42 17.32
C GLN A 21 14.11 18.29 17.82
N PRO A 22 14.56 17.38 16.95
CA PRO A 22 15.39 16.26 17.37
C PRO A 22 16.67 16.81 18.01
N SER A 23 16.99 16.33 19.22
CA SER A 23 18.17 16.78 19.95
C SER A 23 19.44 16.45 19.16
N GLY A 24 20.55 17.16 19.45
CA GLY A 24 21.84 16.89 18.79
C GLY A 24 22.30 15.44 18.97
N GLU A 25 21.95 14.82 20.10
CA GLU A 25 22.25 13.42 20.41
C GLU A 25 21.44 12.46 19.52
N ASP A 26 20.15 12.73 19.30
CA ASP A 26 19.31 11.96 18.38
C ASP A 26 19.85 11.97 16.96
N ARG A 27 20.35 13.13 16.53
CA ARG A 27 20.94 13.30 15.20
C ARG A 27 22.22 12.48 15.05
N GLU A 28 23.04 12.40 16.10
CA GLU A 28 24.27 11.62 16.08
C GLU A 28 24.01 10.10 16.16
N LEU A 29 23.02 9.68 16.95
CA LEU A 29 22.56 8.29 17.01
C LEU A 29 22.00 7.85 15.66
N LYS A 30 21.23 8.72 15.00
CA LYS A 30 20.71 8.50 13.66
C LYS A 30 21.83 8.35 12.64
N ASP A 31 22.86 9.20 12.68
CA ASP A 31 24.03 9.09 11.80
C ASP A 31 24.82 7.80 12.02
N LYS A 32 25.03 7.40 13.28
CA LYS A 32 25.69 6.12 13.62
C LYS A 32 24.88 4.93 13.11
N LEU A 33 23.56 4.97 13.24
CA LEU A 33 22.64 3.94 12.76
C LEU A 33 22.64 3.84 11.23
N PHE A 34 22.51 4.97 10.51
CA PHE A 34 22.56 4.99 9.05
C PHE A 34 23.93 4.60 8.51
N ARG A 35 25.02 4.95 9.19
CA ARG A 35 26.36 4.56 8.77
C ARG A 35 26.59 3.04 8.89
N ARG A 36 26.07 2.41 9.94
CA ARG A 36 26.22 0.94 10.12
C ARG A 36 25.22 0.12 9.32
N PHE A 37 23.97 0.56 9.25
CA PHE A 37 22.88 -0.25 8.72
C PHE A 37 22.17 0.37 7.52
N GLY A 38 22.46 1.62 7.16
CA GLY A 38 21.74 2.33 6.10
C GLY A 38 21.80 1.66 4.73
N GLY A 39 22.94 1.04 4.38
CA GLY A 39 23.05 0.25 3.15
C GLY A 39 22.17 -1.02 3.16
N HIS A 40 22.15 -1.73 4.28
CA HIS A 40 21.32 -2.93 4.45
C HIS A 40 19.83 -2.56 4.48
N ILE A 41 19.45 -1.54 5.26
CA ILE A 41 18.08 -1.01 5.34
C ILE A 41 17.62 -0.50 3.97
N GLY A 42 18.48 0.18 3.21
CA GLY A 42 18.20 0.65 1.86
C GLY A 42 17.97 -0.51 0.88
N THR A 43 18.78 -1.56 0.95
CA THR A 43 18.63 -2.77 0.14
C THR A 43 17.34 -3.51 0.49
N LEU A 44 17.07 -3.69 1.78
CA LEU A 44 15.85 -4.32 2.27
C LEU A 44 14.61 -3.55 1.82
N LYS A 45 14.67 -2.21 1.91
CA LYS A 45 13.60 -1.33 1.43
C LYS A 45 13.42 -1.43 -0.08
N LEU A 46 14.47 -1.58 -0.87
CA LEU A 46 14.37 -1.79 -2.32
C LEU A 46 13.72 -3.13 -2.65
N GLU A 47 14.15 -4.22 -2.01
CA GLU A 47 13.56 -5.56 -2.16
C GLU A 47 12.06 -5.57 -1.81
N PHE A 48 11.67 -4.96 -0.68
CA PHE A 48 10.26 -4.87 -0.28
C PHE A 48 9.45 -3.83 -1.08
N SER A 49 10.11 -2.83 -1.68
CA SER A 49 9.46 -1.82 -2.53
C SER A 49 9.26 -2.27 -3.98
N LYS A 50 9.72 -3.48 -4.35
CA LYS A 50 9.33 -4.17 -5.60
C LYS A 50 7.85 -4.60 -5.61
N LYS A 51 6.96 -3.81 -5.00
CA LYS A 51 5.51 -3.92 -5.24
C LYS A 51 5.33 -3.81 -6.74
N LYS A 52 4.87 -4.91 -7.37
CA LYS A 52 4.63 -5.01 -8.81
C LYS A 52 3.99 -3.71 -9.28
N LYS A 53 4.66 -2.95 -10.15
CA LYS A 53 4.14 -1.68 -10.66
C LYS A 53 2.71 -1.95 -11.14
N LYS A 54 1.75 -1.16 -10.65
CA LYS A 54 0.32 -1.23 -10.98
C LYS A 54 0.12 -0.74 -12.42
N GLY A 55 0.73 -1.44 -13.37
CA GLY A 55 0.62 -1.20 -14.80
C GLY A 55 -0.48 -2.05 -15.40
N LYS A 56 -0.71 -1.87 -16.71
CA LYS A 56 -1.58 -2.74 -17.50
C LYS A 56 -1.15 -4.19 -17.33
N LEU A 57 -2.11 -5.12 -17.36
CA LEU A 57 -1.83 -6.55 -17.27
C LEU A 57 -0.84 -6.99 -18.38
N PRO A 58 0.09 -7.93 -18.10
CA PRO A 58 0.97 -8.49 -19.12
C PRO A 58 0.21 -8.93 -20.37
N LYS A 59 0.82 -8.82 -21.55
CA LYS A 59 0.15 -9.19 -22.81
C LYS A 59 -0.34 -10.64 -22.79
N GLU A 60 0.52 -11.57 -22.36
CA GLU A 60 0.18 -12.99 -22.22
C GLU A 60 -1.02 -13.21 -21.30
N ALA A 61 -1.01 -12.59 -20.11
CA ALA A 61 -2.13 -12.69 -19.18
C ALA A 61 -3.45 -12.20 -19.79
N ARG A 62 -3.40 -11.10 -20.56
CA ARG A 62 -4.59 -10.60 -21.29
C ARG A 62 -5.06 -11.58 -22.36
N GLN A 63 -4.15 -12.22 -23.10
CA GLN A 63 -4.52 -13.21 -24.11
C GLN A 63 -5.22 -14.41 -23.49
N THR A 64 -4.73 -14.91 -22.35
CA THR A 64 -5.40 -16.00 -21.62
C THR A 64 -6.81 -15.62 -21.17
N LEU A 65 -6.97 -14.41 -20.62
CA LEU A 65 -8.27 -13.91 -20.17
C LEU A 65 -9.26 -13.73 -21.33
N LEU A 66 -8.79 -13.19 -22.46
CA LEU A 66 -9.57 -13.06 -23.68
C LEU A 66 -9.95 -14.44 -24.26
N GLY A 67 -9.04 -15.42 -24.24
CA GLY A 67 -9.35 -16.77 -24.69
C GLY A 67 -10.50 -17.41 -23.88
N TRP A 68 -10.52 -17.23 -22.56
CA TRP A 68 -11.65 -17.67 -21.75
C TRP A 68 -12.93 -16.91 -22.09
N TRP A 69 -12.82 -15.58 -22.27
CA TRP A 69 -13.94 -14.72 -22.63
C TRP A 69 -14.60 -15.12 -23.95
N ASP A 70 -13.80 -15.39 -24.99
CA ASP A 70 -14.31 -15.76 -26.32
C ASP A 70 -15.08 -17.08 -26.29
N VAL A 71 -14.68 -18.02 -25.43
CA VAL A 71 -15.43 -19.27 -25.21
C VAL A 71 -16.75 -19.02 -24.47
N HIS A 72 -16.78 -18.04 -23.56
CA HIS A 72 -17.92 -17.76 -22.67
C HIS A 72 -18.68 -16.48 -23.03
N TYR A 73 -18.54 -15.95 -24.25
CA TYR A 73 -19.05 -14.64 -24.63
C TYR A 73 -20.57 -14.46 -24.45
N LYS A 74 -21.34 -15.57 -24.48
CA LYS A 74 -22.79 -15.55 -24.23
C LYS A 74 -23.15 -15.32 -22.76
N TRP A 75 -22.33 -15.84 -21.85
CA TRP A 75 -22.49 -15.72 -20.39
C TRP A 75 -21.12 -15.56 -19.70
N PRO A 76 -20.51 -14.36 -19.80
CA PRO A 76 -19.14 -14.12 -19.34
C PRO A 76 -19.02 -13.91 -17.82
N TYR A 77 -19.54 -14.86 -17.05
CA TYR A 77 -19.48 -14.87 -15.58
C TYR A 77 -18.61 -16.05 -15.13
N PRO A 78 -17.30 -15.85 -14.91
CA PRO A 78 -16.42 -16.94 -14.49
C PRO A 78 -16.80 -17.43 -13.09
N THR A 79 -16.84 -18.75 -12.94
CA THR A 79 -17.02 -19.40 -11.63
C THR A 79 -15.80 -19.17 -10.74
N GLU A 80 -15.91 -19.49 -9.45
CA GLU A 80 -14.75 -19.37 -8.55
C GLU A 80 -13.60 -20.31 -8.97
N SER A 81 -13.93 -21.51 -9.44
CA SER A 81 -12.96 -22.43 -10.05
C SER A 81 -12.28 -21.84 -11.27
N ASP A 82 -13.02 -21.18 -12.17
CA ASP A 82 -12.44 -20.54 -13.35
C ASP A 82 -11.48 -19.43 -12.95
N LYS A 83 -11.85 -18.61 -11.97
CA LYS A 83 -10.98 -17.53 -11.46
C LYS A 83 -9.69 -18.06 -10.87
N ILE A 84 -9.75 -19.18 -10.13
CA ILE A 84 -8.56 -19.85 -9.58
C ILE A 84 -7.68 -20.37 -10.72
N ALA A 85 -8.25 -21.04 -11.72
CA ALA A 85 -7.50 -21.55 -12.88
C ALA A 85 -6.86 -20.42 -13.72
N LEU A 86 -7.59 -19.32 -13.91
CA LEU A 86 -7.08 -18.14 -14.62
C LEU A 86 -5.99 -17.43 -13.81
N ALA A 87 -6.14 -17.31 -12.49
CA ALA A 87 -5.09 -16.77 -11.63
C ALA A 87 -3.81 -17.62 -11.70
N ALA A 88 -3.96 -18.95 -11.61
CA ALA A 88 -2.83 -19.88 -11.69
C ALA A 88 -2.10 -19.82 -13.04
N SER A 89 -2.84 -19.76 -14.15
CA SER A 89 -2.26 -19.71 -15.50
C SER A 89 -1.62 -18.36 -15.85
N THR A 90 -2.17 -17.25 -15.35
CA THR A 90 -1.70 -15.89 -15.67
C THR A 90 -0.72 -15.32 -14.65
N GLY A 91 -0.59 -15.94 -13.47
CA GLY A 91 0.20 -15.42 -12.36
C GLY A 91 -0.37 -14.13 -11.75
N LEU A 92 -1.65 -13.86 -12.01
CA LEU A 92 -2.38 -12.71 -11.48
C LEU A 92 -3.13 -13.08 -10.21
N ASP A 93 -3.32 -12.10 -9.34
CA ASP A 93 -4.16 -12.28 -8.16
C ASP A 93 -5.65 -12.35 -8.57
N GLN A 94 -6.46 -13.10 -7.82
CA GLN A 94 -7.91 -13.19 -8.07
C GLN A 94 -8.59 -11.81 -8.16
N LYS A 95 -8.12 -10.83 -7.38
CA LYS A 95 -8.61 -9.45 -7.45
C LYS A 95 -8.37 -8.81 -8.81
N GLN A 96 -7.22 -9.07 -9.44
CA GLN A 96 -6.89 -8.57 -10.77
C GLN A 96 -7.76 -9.25 -11.83
N ILE A 97 -8.02 -10.55 -11.69
CA ILE A 97 -8.95 -11.32 -12.53
C ILE A 97 -10.35 -10.70 -12.44
N ASN A 98 -10.90 -10.54 -11.23
CA ASN A 98 -12.22 -9.94 -11.01
C ASN A 98 -12.33 -8.54 -11.62
N ASN A 99 -11.36 -7.67 -11.36
CA ASN A 99 -11.36 -6.32 -11.91
C ASN A 99 -11.33 -6.32 -13.44
N TRP A 100 -10.57 -7.23 -14.05
CA TRP A 100 -10.51 -7.35 -15.50
C TRP A 100 -11.87 -7.76 -16.08
N PHE A 101 -12.52 -8.78 -15.51
CA PHE A 101 -13.84 -9.22 -15.98
C PHE A 101 -14.91 -8.15 -15.80
N ILE A 102 -14.94 -7.44 -14.67
CA ILE A 102 -15.89 -6.34 -14.45
C ILE A 102 -15.69 -5.24 -15.52
N ASN A 103 -14.45 -4.84 -15.78
CA ASN A 103 -14.16 -3.83 -16.79
C ASN A 103 -14.48 -4.32 -18.21
N GLN A 104 -14.17 -5.59 -18.51
CA GLN A 104 -14.44 -6.19 -19.82
C GLN A 104 -15.94 -6.34 -20.08
N LEU A 105 -16.71 -6.72 -19.06
CA LEU A 105 -18.18 -6.71 -19.06
C LEU A 105 -18.67 -5.30 -19.37
N GLN A 106 -18.25 -4.29 -18.61
CA GLN A 106 -18.67 -2.90 -18.83
C GLN A 106 -18.45 -2.44 -20.27
N HIS A 107 -17.31 -2.77 -20.88
CA HIS A 107 -17.05 -2.45 -22.29
C HIS A 107 -17.95 -3.18 -23.29
N TRP A 108 -18.54 -4.31 -22.92
CA TRP A 108 -19.40 -5.10 -23.81
C TRP A 108 -20.88 -4.69 -23.71
N TRP A 109 -21.33 -4.26 -22.53
CA TRP A 109 -22.71 -3.82 -22.32
C TRP A 109 -22.96 -2.34 -22.68
N LEU A 110 -21.89 -1.55 -22.86
CA LEU A 110 -21.92 -0.16 -23.30
C LEU A 110 -21.71 -0.07 -24.82
#